data_AF-A0A0G4NN86-F1
#
_entry.id   AF-A0A0G4NN86-F1
#
_cell.length_a   1.000
_cell.length_b   1.000
_cell.length_c   1.000
_cell.angle_alpha   90.00
_cell.angle_beta   90.00
_cell.angle_gamma   90.00
#
_symmetry.space_group_name_H-M   'P 1'
#
loop_
_entity.id
_entity.type
_entity.pdbx_description
1 polymer ?
#
loop_
_entity_poly.entity_id
_entity_poly.type
_entity_poly.pdbx_seq_one_letter_code
_entity_poly.pdbx_strand_id
1 'polypeptide(L)'
;MLLDYVPGGELFSYLRKMRRFDESTAKFYTAEIVLVLEFLHEQQGRVAYRDLKPENLLLDKNGHIKLVDFGFAKRLSSEDGQPTE
;
A
#
# COMPACT_ATOMS: atom_id res chain seq x y z
N MET A 1 -16.49 -9.72 -2.47
CA MET A 1 -16.03 -9.34 -1.12
C MET A 1 -16.85 -8.17 -0.64
N LEU A 2 -17.22 -8.12 0.64
CA LEU A 2 -17.72 -6.92 1.29
C LEU A 2 -16.53 -6.27 1.99
N LEU A 3 -16.25 -5.00 1.69
CA LEU A 3 -15.11 -4.26 2.23
C LEU A 3 -15.61 -2.96 2.87
N ASP A 4 -14.80 -2.41 3.78
CA ASP A 4 -15.07 -1.11 4.39
C ASP A 4 -15.10 0.00 3.33
N TYR A 5 -16.07 0.90 3.47
CA TYR A 5 -16.13 2.10 2.64
C TYR A 5 -15.04 3.09 3.04
N VAL A 6 -14.28 3.58 2.06
CA VAL A 6 -13.17 4.53 2.25
C VAL A 6 -13.52 5.86 1.56
N PRO A 7 -13.95 6.90 2.31
CA PRO A 7 -14.59 8.08 1.73
C PRO A 7 -13.64 9.07 1.06
N GLY A 8 -12.33 9.04 1.37
CA GLY A 8 -11.36 10.01 0.85
C GLY A 8 -10.92 9.73 -0.58
N GLY A 9 -11.32 8.60 -1.18
CA GLY A 9 -10.99 8.24 -2.55
C GLY A 9 -9.50 7.92 -2.75
N GLU A 10 -9.05 7.88 -4.00
CA GLU A 10 -7.69 7.52 -4.36
C GLU A 10 -6.71 8.68 -4.14
N LEU A 11 -5.58 8.42 -3.46
CA LEU A 11 -4.46 9.38 -3.35
C LEU A 11 -3.98 9.85 -4.73
N PHE A 12 -4.03 8.95 -5.74
CA PHE A 12 -3.66 9.28 -7.11
C PHE A 12 -4.52 10.38 -7.75
N SER A 13 -5.81 10.41 -7.43
CA SER A 13 -6.71 11.45 -7.94
C SER A 13 -6.26 12.84 -7.47
N TYR A 14 -5.77 12.95 -6.23
CA TYR A 14 -5.17 14.17 -5.70
C TYR A 14 -3.84 14.50 -6.40
N LEU A 15 -2.97 13.51 -6.60
CA LEU A 15 -1.70 13.72 -7.30
C LEU A 15 -1.91 14.25 -8.72
N ARG A 16 -2.85 13.66 -9.47
CA ARG A 16 -3.20 14.11 -10.82
C ARG A 16 -3.73 15.53 -10.84
N LYS A 17 -4.60 15.88 -9.88
CA LYS A 17 -5.16 17.23 -9.75
C LYS A 17 -4.09 18.27 -9.41
N MET A 18 -3.15 17.93 -8.53
CA MET A 18 -2.05 18.80 -8.10
C MET A 18 -0.86 18.81 -9.07
N ARG A 19 -0.82 17.89 -10.04
CA ARG A 19 0.32 17.55 -10.94
C ARG A 19 1.53 16.96 -10.23
N ARG A 20 1.87 17.46 -9.05
CA ARG A 20 2.91 16.93 -8.16
C ARG A 20 2.57 17.27 -6.72
N PHE A 21 3.02 16.44 -5.78
CA PHE A 21 3.06 16.82 -4.38
C PHE A 21 4.29 17.68 -4.08
N ASP A 22 4.18 18.53 -3.06
CA ASP A 22 5.36 19.13 -2.47
C ASP A 22 6.14 18.10 -1.64
N GLU A 23 7.35 18.46 -1.23
CA GLU A 23 8.23 17.53 -0.51
C GLU A 23 7.60 17.05 0.81
N SER A 24 6.92 17.94 1.54
CA SER A 24 6.30 17.59 2.83
C SER A 24 5.20 16.55 2.66
N THR A 25 4.32 16.74 1.68
CA THR A 25 3.21 15.83 1.38
C THR A 25 3.73 14.50 0.86
N ALA A 26 4.71 14.53 -0.06
CA ALA A 26 5.35 13.32 -0.57
C ALA A 26 6.02 12.52 0.56
N LYS A 27 6.73 13.21 1.47
CA LYS A 27 7.39 12.60 2.64
C LYS A 27 6.40 11.97 3.60
N PHE A 28 5.30 12.66 3.89
CA PHE A 28 4.22 12.13 4.75
C PHE A 28 3.63 10.83 4.19
N TYR A 29 3.17 10.84 2.94
CA TYR A 29 2.55 9.65 2.35
C TYR A 29 3.55 8.53 2.08
N THR A 30 4.79 8.84 1.75
CA THR A 30 5.84 7.82 1.63
C THR A 30 6.11 7.14 2.97
N ALA A 31 6.13 7.90 4.08
CA ALA A 31 6.29 7.32 5.41
C ALA A 31 5.15 6.36 5.77
N GLU A 32 3.90 6.73 5.49
CA GLU A 32 2.76 5.83 5.71
C GLU A 32 2.82 4.56 4.86
N ILE A 33 3.22 4.67 3.58
CA ILE A 33 3.40 3.50 2.72
C ILE A 33 4.48 2.58 3.29
N VAL A 34 5.60 3.12 3.73
CA VAL A 34 6.68 2.32 4.35
C VAL A 34 6.19 1.59 5.59
N LEU A 35 5.44 2.27 6.48
CA LEU A 35 4.88 1.65 7.69
C LEU A 35 3.90 0.51 7.37
N VAL A 36 3.04 0.68 6.36
CA VAL A 36 2.12 -0.38 5.93
C VAL A 36 2.89 -1.57 5.36
N LEU A 37 3.93 -1.33 4.56
CA LEU A 37 4.75 -2.41 3.99
C LEU A 37 5.55 -3.15 5.07
N GLU A 38 6.16 -2.42 6.01
CA GLU A 38 6.83 -3.00 7.19
C GLU A 38 5.87 -3.89 7.97
N PHE A 39 4.65 -3.40 8.25
CA PHE A 39 3.60 -4.20 8.90
C PHE A 39 3.32 -5.51 8.15
N LEU A 40 3.16 -5.46 6.81
CA LEU A 40 2.90 -6.67 6.01
C LEU A 40 4.08 -7.65 6.00
N HIS A 41 5.30 -7.13 5.92
CA HIS A 41 6.52 -7.93 5.83
C HIS A 41 6.87 -8.57 7.18
N GLU A 42 6.79 -7.82 8.26
CA GLU A 42 7.33 -8.24 9.56
C GLU A 42 6.25 -8.76 10.50
N GLN A 43 5.12 -8.08 10.59
CA GLN A 43 4.09 -8.36 11.60
C GLN A 43 3.02 -9.32 11.08
N GLN A 44 2.69 -9.24 9.79
CA GLN A 44 1.65 -10.04 9.16
C GLN A 44 2.18 -11.30 8.47
N GLY A 45 3.34 -11.81 8.85
CA GLY A 45 3.87 -13.10 8.41
C GLY A 45 4.40 -13.11 6.98
N ARG A 46 5.32 -12.19 6.66
CA ARG A 46 6.07 -12.12 5.39
C ARG A 46 5.19 -12.05 4.15
N VAL A 47 4.23 -11.12 4.16
CA VAL A 47 3.34 -10.89 3.00
C VAL A 47 3.97 -9.89 2.05
N ALA A 48 4.36 -10.33 0.86
CA ALA A 48 4.71 -9.42 -0.24
C ALA A 48 3.43 -8.92 -0.91
N TYR A 49 3.19 -7.60 -0.90
CA TYR A 49 1.98 -7.00 -1.49
C TYR A 49 1.96 -7.04 -3.03
N ARG A 50 3.10 -6.78 -3.67
CA ARG A 50 3.38 -6.94 -5.13
C ARG A 50 2.57 -6.09 -6.13
N ASP A 51 1.58 -5.29 -5.72
CA ASP A 51 0.84 -4.39 -6.61
C ASP A 51 0.79 -2.94 -6.05
N LEU A 52 1.94 -2.46 -5.57
CA LEU A 52 2.07 -1.09 -5.07
C LEU A 52 2.02 -0.10 -6.23
N LYS A 53 0.90 0.61 -6.32
CA LYS A 53 0.65 1.67 -7.30
C LYS A 53 -0.31 2.71 -6.73
N PRO A 54 -0.31 3.94 -7.25
CA PRO A 54 -1.14 5.02 -6.72
C PRO A 54 -2.64 4.71 -6.64
N GLU A 55 -3.17 3.89 -7.56
CA GLU A 55 -4.58 3.48 -7.63
C GLU A 55 -5.01 2.61 -6.44
N ASN A 56 -4.05 1.89 -5.82
CA ASN A 56 -4.30 1.02 -4.68
C ASN A 56 -4.10 1.72 -3.33
N LEU A 57 -3.87 3.04 -3.33
CA LEU A 57 -3.70 3.86 -2.14
C LEU A 57 -4.92 4.75 -1.97
N LEU A 58 -5.83 4.35 -1.07
CA LEU A 58 -7.00 5.17 -0.73
C LEU A 58 -6.72 6.04 0.49
N LEU A 59 -7.49 7.11 0.63
CA LEU A 59 -7.46 7.99 1.81
C LEU A 59 -8.70 7.77 2.66
N ASP A 60 -8.51 7.59 3.96
CA ASP A 60 -9.62 7.56 4.90
C ASP A 60 -10.22 8.97 5.12
N LYS A 61 -11.21 9.06 6.02
CA LYS A 61 -11.90 10.33 6.34
C LYS A 61 -10.98 11.41 6.93
N ASN A 62 -9.82 11.02 7.46
CA ASN A 62 -8.83 11.90 8.07
C ASN A 62 -7.66 12.19 7.10
N GLY A 63 -7.65 11.57 5.93
CA GLY A 63 -6.59 11.74 4.92
C GLY A 63 -5.39 10.81 5.07
N HIS A 64 -5.51 9.73 5.86
CA HIS A 64 -4.46 8.72 6.02
C HIS A 64 -4.59 7.59 5.00
N ILE A 65 -3.46 6.99 4.62
CA ILE A 65 -3.42 5.91 3.64
C ILE A 65 -4.11 4.64 4.16
N LYS A 66 -4.94 4.06 3.30
CA LYS A 66 -5.42 2.68 3.37
C LYS A 66 -5.01 1.96 2.09
N LEU A 67 -4.23 0.89 2.24
CA LEU A 67 -3.89 -0.01 1.15
C LEU A 67 -5.08 -0.94 0.87
N VAL A 68 -5.43 -1.09 -0.40
CA VAL A 68 -6.53 -1.96 -0.87
C VAL A 68 -6.01 -2.99 -1.87
N ASP A 69 -6.89 -3.89 -2.31
CA ASP A 69 -6.61 -4.91 -3.35
C ASP A 69 -5.38 -5.81 -3.10
N PHE A 70 -5.59 -6.86 -2.29
CA PHE A 70 -4.58 -7.88 -2.02
C PHE A 70 -4.59 -9.02 -3.05
N GLY A 71 -5.20 -8.85 -4.22
CA GLY A 71 -5.33 -9.90 -5.25
C GLY A 71 -3.99 -10.47 -5.74
N PHE A 72 -2.92 -9.65 -5.70
CA PHE A 72 -1.56 -10.05 -6.06
C PHE A 72 -0.67 -10.35 -4.86
N ALA A 73 -1.16 -10.19 -3.63
CA ALA A 73 -0.34 -10.41 -2.44
C ALA A 73 0.03 -11.89 -2.28
N LYS A 74 1.25 -12.18 -1.81
CA LYS A 74 1.74 -13.54 -1.56
C LYS A 74 2.38 -13.62 -0.17
N ARG A 75 1.97 -14.61 0.62
CA ARG A 75 2.72 -15.03 1.81
C ARG A 75 3.96 -15.78 1.38
N LEU A 76 5.13 -15.31 1.78
CA LEU A 76 6.40 -15.97 1.51
C LEU A 76 6.67 -17.01 2.60
N SER A 77 6.71 -18.28 2.23
CA SER A 77 7.22 -19.34 3.11
C SER A 77 8.75 -19.33 3.09
N SER A 78 9.38 -19.84 4.14
CA SER A 78 10.85 -19.96 4.21
C SER A 78 11.43 -20.97 3.19
N GLU A 79 10.60 -21.59 2.34
CA GLU A 79 10.99 -22.63 1.38
C GLU A 79 11.17 -22.10 -0.05
N ASP A 80 10.85 -20.83 -0.34
CA ASP A 80 11.02 -20.19 -1.66
C ASP A 80 12.53 -19.95 -2.02
N GLY A 81 13.46 -20.63 -1.36
CA GLY A 81 14.92 -20.50 -1.52
C GLY A 81 15.69 -21.79 -1.81
N GLN A 82 15.03 -22.93 -2.04
CA GLN A 82 15.74 -24.07 -2.62
C GLN A 82 15.84 -23.86 -4.15
N PRO A 83 17.05 -23.83 -4.73
CA PRO A 83 17.18 -23.94 -6.17
C PRO A 83 16.55 -25.27 -6.57
N THR A 84 15.53 -25.22 -7.43
CA THR A 84 15.11 -26.42 -8.16
C THR A 84 16.30 -26.86 -9.00
N GLU A 85 16.94 -27.95 -8.61
CA GLU A 85 17.88 -28.70 -9.46
C GLU A 85 17.19 -29.19 -10.74
#